data_AF-A0A0H2VIN3-F1
#
_entry.id   AF-A0A0H2VIN3-F1
#
_cell.length_a   1.000
_cell.length_b   1.000
_cell.length_c   1.000
_cell.angle_alpha   90.00
_cell.angle_beta   90.00
_cell.angle_gamma   90.00
#
_symmetry.space_group_name_H-M   'P 1'
#
loop_
_entity.id
_entity.type
_entity.pdbx_description
1 polymer ?
#
loop_
_entity_poly.entity_id
_entity_poly.type
_entity_poly.pdbx_seq_one_letter_code
_entity_poly.pdbx_strand_id
1 'polypeptide(L)'
;MKFCPHCGNPIKKKQSFCNKCGKHLKTSTQRKSENQIEHMREQQSYISREERQHRDSTFYKEQKHTGWLIVLSIIFVLLIAALLYGAYYTYNHYISDEQSHQTTQSQQSNESGQNRDQSTGPSIDVFSDDFDQGYMKSASTSGYRGVYNGMTREEVEDKFGTSNGSVESLKWSYEKYGDLAVAYDDNEVVSVGVAPNHISEDQFLSMYNEPDDRNSSQLIYDSNKDNDFSVLANVKNGDVTVIENVNQI
;
A
#
# COMPACT_ATOMS: atom_id res chain seq x y z
N MET A 1 20.67 -9.69 18.51
CA MET A 1 20.04 -9.39 17.20
C MET A 1 18.84 -8.50 17.46
N LYS A 2 18.52 -7.55 16.57
CA LYS A 2 17.29 -6.74 16.70
C LYS A 2 16.16 -7.42 15.92
N PHE A 3 14.91 -7.19 16.30
CA PHE A 3 13.73 -7.74 15.62
C PHE A 3 12.74 -6.63 15.32
N CYS A 4 11.99 -6.76 14.23
CA CYS A 4 10.97 -5.80 13.85
C CYS A 4 9.89 -5.72 14.93
N PRO A 5 9.61 -4.53 15.50
CA PRO A 5 8.59 -4.38 16.53
C PRO A 5 7.16 -4.61 16.00
N HIS A 6 6.98 -4.66 14.68
CA HIS A 6 5.69 -4.87 14.05
C HIS A 6 5.42 -6.32 13.61
N CYS A 7 6.45 -7.07 13.19
CA CYS A 7 6.25 -8.42 12.61
C CYS A 7 7.23 -9.49 13.10
N GLY A 8 8.16 -9.14 14.00
CA GLY A 8 9.12 -10.09 14.57
C GLY A 8 10.24 -10.55 13.64
N ASN A 9 10.37 -10.01 12.42
CA ASN A 9 11.45 -10.38 11.50
C ASN A 9 12.83 -9.94 12.04
N PRO A 10 13.91 -10.74 11.88
CA PRO A 10 15.26 -10.34 12.27
C PRO A 10 15.76 -9.12 11.49
N ILE A 11 16.36 -8.18 12.22
CA ILE A 11 16.89 -6.91 11.71
C ILE A 11 18.42 -6.97 11.65
N LYS A 12 18.98 -6.97 10.44
CA LYS A 12 20.38 -6.61 10.10
C LYS A 12 20.72 -5.17 10.56
N LYS A 13 21.94 -4.93 11.04
CA LYS A 13 22.39 -3.61 11.55
C LYS A 13 22.28 -2.53 10.45
N LYS A 14 21.78 -1.32 10.81
CA LYS A 14 21.61 -0.12 9.95
C LYS A 14 20.45 -0.11 8.92
N GLN A 15 19.46 -0.99 9.01
CA GLN A 15 18.27 -0.89 8.15
C GLN A 15 17.25 0.13 8.67
N SER A 16 16.67 0.92 7.76
CA SER A 16 15.70 1.99 8.06
C SER A 16 14.23 1.53 8.02
N PHE A 17 13.96 0.35 7.46
CA PHE A 17 12.63 -0.25 7.31
C PHE A 17 12.73 -1.78 7.33
N CYS A 18 11.62 -2.45 7.66
CA CYS A 18 11.54 -3.90 7.75
C CYS A 18 11.33 -4.52 6.36
N ASN A 19 12.28 -5.33 5.91
CA ASN A 19 12.21 -6.05 4.63
C ASN A 19 11.12 -7.13 4.53
N LYS A 20 10.41 -7.44 5.63
CA LYS A 20 9.28 -8.40 5.62
C LYS A 20 7.91 -7.72 5.62
N CYS A 21 7.78 -6.54 6.21
CA CYS A 21 6.47 -5.90 6.40
C CYS A 21 6.44 -4.40 6.05
N GLY A 22 7.49 -3.87 5.43
CA GLY A 22 7.58 -2.49 4.93
C GLY A 22 7.71 -1.39 6.01
N LYS A 23 7.32 -1.64 7.26
CA LYS A 23 7.28 -0.60 8.29
C LYS A 23 8.66 -0.06 8.66
N HIS A 24 8.74 1.26 8.85
CA HIS A 24 9.94 1.97 9.26
C HIS A 24 10.46 1.54 10.63
N LEU A 25 11.78 1.45 10.75
CA LEU A 25 12.48 1.11 11.97
C LEU A 25 13.11 2.38 12.52
N LYS A 26 12.41 3.03 13.46
CA LYS A 26 12.88 4.27 14.09
C LYS A 26 14.28 4.06 14.68
N THR A 27 15.28 4.69 14.08
CA THR A 27 16.67 4.54 14.49
C THR A 27 16.95 5.44 15.69
N SER A 28 17.49 4.86 16.77
CA SER A 28 17.77 5.52 18.06
C SER A 28 18.87 6.60 18.03
N THR A 29 19.15 7.21 16.88
CA THR A 29 20.16 8.27 16.72
C THR A 29 19.53 9.68 16.83
N GLN A 30 18.19 9.80 16.77
CA GLN A 30 17.48 11.07 17.03
C GLN A 30 17.10 11.21 18.51
N ARG A 31 18.11 11.33 19.39
CA ARG A 31 17.92 11.79 20.78
C ARG A 31 18.69 13.09 21.07
N LYS A 32 19.08 13.85 20.04
CA LYS A 32 19.94 15.05 20.21
C LYS A 32 19.49 16.33 19.50
N SER A 33 18.27 16.40 18.96
CA SER A 33 17.77 17.60 18.26
C SER A 33 16.46 18.17 18.80
N GLU A 34 16.04 17.82 20.01
CA GLU A 34 14.86 18.40 20.68
C GLU A 34 15.16 19.61 21.59
N ASN A 35 16.43 20.05 21.68
CA ASN A 35 16.83 21.19 22.53
C ASN A 35 17.23 22.47 21.75
N GLN A 36 16.77 22.65 20.50
CA GLN A 36 17.05 23.87 19.72
C GLN A 36 15.81 24.57 19.12
N ILE A 37 14.60 24.23 19.60
CA ILE A 37 13.33 24.89 19.18
C ILE A 37 12.71 25.73 20.32
N GLU A 38 13.38 25.85 21.48
CA GLU A 38 12.91 26.70 22.59
C GLU A 38 13.40 28.17 22.52
N HIS A 39 14.30 28.54 21.60
CA HIS A 39 14.94 29.86 21.61
C HIS A 39 14.54 30.82 20.46
N MET A 40 13.46 30.52 19.72
CA MET A 40 12.91 31.40 18.66
C MET A 40 11.38 31.63 18.78
N ARG A 41 10.83 31.61 19.99
CA ARG A 41 9.40 31.91 20.24
C ARG A 41 9.15 33.12 21.14
N GLU A 42 10.17 33.93 21.39
CA GLU A 42 10.12 35.06 22.35
C GLU A 42 10.22 36.46 21.71
N GLN A 43 9.98 36.60 20.39
CA GLN A 43 10.05 37.92 19.70
C GLN A 43 8.85 38.29 18.82
N GLN A 44 7.71 37.60 18.93
CA GLN A 44 6.47 37.99 18.21
C GLN A 44 5.31 38.34 19.17
N SER A 45 5.65 38.77 20.38
CA SER A 45 4.75 39.29 21.42
C SER A 45 4.91 40.79 21.61
N TYR A 46 4.81 41.56 20.53
CA TYR A 46 4.55 43.01 20.58
C TYR A 46 4.01 43.41 19.21
N ILE A 47 2.97 44.25 19.15
CA ILE A 47 2.20 44.61 17.94
C ILE A 47 1.11 43.56 17.58
N SER A 48 0.07 43.52 18.40
CA SER A 48 -1.35 43.53 18.00
C SER A 48 -2.22 43.26 19.23
N ARG A 49 -2.11 44.17 20.20
CA ARG A 49 -3.11 44.37 21.26
C ARG A 49 -3.99 45.52 20.81
N GLU A 50 -5.06 45.20 20.10
CA GLU A 50 -6.34 45.91 20.12
C GLU A 50 -7.34 44.97 19.43
N GLU A 51 -8.59 44.98 19.91
CA GLU A 51 -9.67 44.06 19.53
C GLU A 51 -9.70 42.67 20.19
N ARG A 52 -9.85 42.65 21.52
CA ARG A 52 -10.76 41.70 22.18
C ARG A 52 -11.51 42.37 23.31
N GLN A 53 -12.81 42.59 23.12
CA GLN A 53 -13.78 42.54 24.21
C GLN A 53 -15.02 41.77 23.76
N HIS A 54 -15.41 40.82 24.62
CA HIS A 54 -16.75 40.24 24.77
C HIS A 54 -17.33 39.33 23.68
N ARG A 55 -17.27 38.01 23.90
CA ARG A 55 -18.46 37.26 24.37
C ARG A 55 -18.12 35.86 24.91
N ASP A 56 -18.80 35.53 26.00
CA ASP A 56 -18.67 34.37 26.89
C ASP A 56 -19.29 33.06 26.37
N SER A 57 -18.78 31.96 26.95
CA SER A 57 -19.46 30.70 27.37
C SER A 57 -19.97 29.75 26.26
N THR A 58 -19.80 28.41 26.31
CA THR A 58 -20.18 27.49 27.40
C THR A 58 -19.48 26.10 27.32
N PHE A 59 -19.47 25.47 28.49
CA PHE A 59 -18.97 24.19 28.99
C PHE A 59 -19.81 22.95 28.58
N TYR A 60 -19.22 21.78 28.25
CA TYR A 60 -19.76 20.39 28.46
C TYR A 60 -18.59 19.39 28.34
N LYS A 61 -17.97 18.88 29.42
CA LYS A 61 -18.31 17.79 30.37
C LYS A 61 -18.26 16.36 29.81
N GLU A 62 -17.24 15.64 30.27
CA GLU A 62 -16.91 14.22 30.10
C GLU A 62 -17.96 13.29 30.74
N GLN A 63 -18.36 12.21 30.06
CA GLN A 63 -19.36 11.25 30.54
C GLN A 63 -18.80 9.82 30.53
N LYS A 64 -18.64 9.23 31.73
CA LYS A 64 -18.21 7.84 31.94
C LYS A 64 -19.41 6.89 31.78
N HIS A 65 -19.31 5.91 30.87
CA HIS A 65 -20.30 4.85 30.67
C HIS A 65 -19.78 3.48 31.14
N THR A 66 -19.75 3.23 32.46
CA THR A 66 -19.62 1.87 33.02
C THR A 66 -20.98 1.16 33.03
N GLY A 67 -21.43 0.79 31.82
CA GLY A 67 -22.66 0.04 31.59
C GLY A 67 -22.82 -0.50 30.15
N TRP A 68 -22.09 0.06 29.17
CA TRP A 68 -22.10 -0.43 27.78
C TRP A 68 -21.21 -1.67 27.58
N LEU A 69 -20.16 -1.84 28.39
CA LEU A 69 -19.25 -2.99 28.29
C LEU A 69 -19.96 -4.35 28.46
N ILE A 70 -21.04 -4.42 29.26
CA ILE A 70 -21.81 -5.66 29.45
C ILE A 70 -22.62 -6.01 28.20
N VAL A 71 -23.22 -5.01 27.53
CA VAL A 71 -23.96 -5.22 26.28
C VAL A 71 -23.00 -5.61 25.15
N LEU A 72 -21.83 -4.96 25.06
CA LEU A 72 -20.78 -5.35 24.10
C LEU A 72 -20.27 -6.77 24.38
N SER A 73 -20.13 -7.15 25.65
CA SER A 73 -19.73 -8.52 26.02
C SER A 73 -20.77 -9.56 25.58
N ILE A 74 -22.07 -9.28 25.72
CA ILE A 74 -23.14 -10.20 25.29
C ILE A 74 -23.15 -10.31 23.76
N ILE A 75 -23.03 -9.19 23.05
CA ILE A 75 -22.95 -9.17 21.58
C ILE A 75 -21.72 -9.94 21.10
N PHE A 76 -20.56 -9.76 21.75
CA PHE A 76 -19.33 -10.46 21.40
C PHE A 76 -19.44 -11.97 21.61
N VAL A 77 -20.09 -12.41 22.69
CA VAL A 77 -20.35 -13.84 22.93
C VAL A 77 -21.30 -14.42 21.88
N LEU A 78 -22.33 -13.67 21.46
CA LEU A 78 -23.23 -14.09 20.38
C LEU A 78 -22.51 -14.18 19.03
N LEU A 79 -21.60 -13.24 18.74
CA LEU A 79 -20.77 -13.28 17.52
C LEU A 79 -19.82 -14.49 17.52
N ILE A 80 -19.18 -14.80 18.64
CA ILE A 80 -18.35 -15.99 18.76
C ILE A 80 -19.18 -17.26 18.58
N ALA A 81 -20.37 -17.34 19.19
CA ALA A 81 -21.25 -18.48 19.01
C ALA A 81 -21.70 -18.67 17.55
N ALA A 82 -22.01 -17.58 16.83
CA ALA A 82 -22.35 -17.61 15.41
C ALA A 82 -21.18 -18.05 14.53
N LEU A 83 -19.97 -17.57 14.82
CA LEU A 83 -18.75 -17.99 14.11
C LEU A 83 -18.44 -19.47 14.33
N LEU A 84 -18.55 -19.95 15.57
CA LEU A 84 -18.35 -21.37 15.90
C LEU A 84 -19.42 -22.24 15.25
N TYR A 85 -20.68 -21.80 15.22
CA TYR A 85 -21.77 -22.50 14.55
C TYR A 85 -21.57 -22.56 13.03
N GLY A 86 -21.12 -21.45 12.41
CA GLY A 86 -20.78 -21.40 10.99
C GLY A 86 -19.65 -22.37 10.64
N ALA A 87 -18.55 -22.36 11.41
CA ALA A 87 -17.43 -23.29 11.22
C ALA A 87 -17.84 -24.76 11.43
N TYR A 88 -18.67 -25.05 12.43
CA TYR A 88 -19.21 -26.39 12.66
C TYR A 88 -20.08 -26.87 11.48
N TYR A 89 -20.96 -26.01 10.96
CA TYR A 89 -21.84 -26.34 9.84
C TYR A 89 -21.04 -26.63 8.56
N THR A 90 -20.04 -25.80 8.23
CA THR A 90 -19.20 -26.04 7.05
C THR A 90 -18.32 -27.28 7.22
N TYR A 91 -17.79 -27.52 8.41
CA TYR A 91 -17.01 -28.74 8.68
C TYR A 91 -17.84 -30.01 8.47
N ASN A 92 -19.10 -30.01 8.94
CA ASN A 92 -19.97 -31.18 8.82
C ASN A 92 -20.62 -31.32 7.43
N HIS A 93 -20.65 -30.25 6.62
CA HIS A 93 -21.17 -30.28 5.25
C HIS A 93 -20.08 -30.55 4.18
N TYR A 94 -18.79 -30.51 4.55
CA TYR A 94 -17.67 -30.66 3.60
C TYR A 94 -16.88 -31.97 3.75
N ILE A 95 -17.34 -32.91 4.57
CA ILE A 95 -16.77 -34.27 4.64
C ILE A 95 -17.85 -35.28 4.27
N SER A 96 -18.10 -35.39 2.96
CA SER A 96 -18.60 -36.58 2.24
C SER A 96 -18.57 -36.27 0.74
N ASP A 97 -17.40 -36.45 0.10
CA ASP A 97 -17.24 -37.34 -1.06
C ASP A 97 -15.83 -37.24 -1.63
N GLU A 98 -15.24 -38.42 -1.83
CA GLU A 98 -13.98 -38.68 -2.51
C GLU A 98 -14.15 -38.56 -4.04
N GLN A 99 -13.00 -38.31 -4.69
CA GLN A 99 -12.66 -38.59 -6.09
C GLN A 99 -13.23 -37.70 -7.20
N SER A 100 -12.39 -36.74 -7.62
CA SER A 100 -11.86 -36.78 -8.99
C SER A 100 -10.47 -36.17 -9.05
N HIS A 101 -9.58 -36.88 -9.74
CA HIS A 101 -8.16 -36.58 -9.88
C HIS A 101 -7.91 -35.28 -10.67
N GLN A 102 -7.15 -34.33 -10.10
CA GLN A 102 -6.18 -33.56 -10.88
C GLN A 102 -4.88 -33.40 -10.09
N THR A 103 -3.83 -33.83 -10.76
CA THR A 103 -2.45 -33.99 -10.32
C THR A 103 -1.83 -32.68 -9.83
N THR A 104 -1.38 -32.68 -8.57
CA THR A 104 -0.29 -31.83 -8.12
C THR A 104 0.97 -32.18 -8.90
N GLN A 105 1.35 -31.36 -9.87
CA GLN A 105 2.69 -31.40 -10.44
C GLN A 105 3.55 -30.34 -9.76
N SER A 106 4.17 -30.75 -8.65
CA SER A 106 5.51 -30.28 -8.32
C SER A 106 6.46 -30.78 -9.40
N GLN A 107 6.84 -29.91 -10.34
CA GLN A 107 7.99 -30.14 -11.20
C GLN A 107 9.15 -29.30 -10.71
N GLN A 108 10.00 -29.92 -9.87
CA GLN A 108 11.43 -29.76 -10.07
C GLN A 108 11.79 -30.52 -11.35
N SER A 109 12.10 -29.78 -12.40
CA SER A 109 12.88 -30.28 -13.52
C SER A 109 14.12 -29.39 -13.65
N ASN A 110 15.27 -29.97 -13.34
CA ASN A 110 16.52 -29.54 -13.91
C ASN A 110 16.46 -29.90 -15.40
N GLU A 111 16.24 -28.92 -16.26
CA GLU A 111 16.65 -29.00 -17.66
C GLU A 111 17.13 -27.63 -18.14
N SER A 112 18.42 -27.60 -18.43
CA SER A 112 19.16 -26.58 -19.14
C SER A 112 18.59 -26.35 -20.54
N GLY A 113 18.09 -25.15 -20.79
CA GLY A 113 17.60 -24.69 -22.10
C GLY A 113 17.00 -23.29 -21.98
N GLN A 114 17.85 -22.30 -21.73
CA GLN A 114 17.44 -20.90 -21.52
C GLN A 114 16.86 -20.28 -22.80
N ASN A 115 15.53 -20.17 -22.85
CA ASN A 115 14.87 -19.06 -23.53
C ASN A 115 14.50 -18.03 -22.45
N ARG A 116 15.35 -17.01 -22.27
CA ARG A 116 15.22 -15.92 -21.29
C ARG A 116 14.29 -14.79 -21.76
N ASP A 117 13.52 -15.01 -22.82
CA ASP A 117 12.91 -13.92 -23.60
C ASP A 117 11.45 -13.60 -23.23
N GLN A 118 10.95 -14.06 -22.07
CA GLN A 118 9.58 -13.74 -21.67
C GLN A 118 9.47 -13.50 -20.16
N SER A 119 9.01 -12.30 -19.77
CA SER A 119 8.72 -11.98 -18.38
C SER A 119 7.67 -12.92 -17.80
N THR A 120 7.94 -13.43 -16.59
CA THR A 120 7.03 -14.20 -15.74
C THR A 120 6.41 -13.33 -14.63
N GLY A 121 6.41 -12.01 -14.82
CA GLY A 121 5.87 -11.06 -13.86
C GLY A 121 4.38 -11.25 -13.56
N PRO A 122 3.88 -10.67 -12.44
CA PRO A 122 2.52 -10.89 -11.99
C PRO A 122 1.49 -10.30 -12.96
N SER A 123 0.34 -10.95 -13.08
CA SER A 123 -0.87 -10.31 -13.59
C SER A 123 -1.65 -9.69 -12.45
N ILE A 124 -2.12 -8.46 -12.62
CA ILE A 124 -2.75 -7.65 -11.59
C ILE A 124 -4.11 -7.20 -12.11
N ASP A 125 -5.17 -7.77 -11.53
CA ASP A 125 -6.54 -7.29 -11.75
C ASP A 125 -6.77 -6.02 -10.92
N VAL A 126 -6.75 -4.86 -11.59
CA VAL A 126 -6.93 -3.56 -10.95
C VAL A 126 -8.37 -3.28 -10.52
N PHE A 127 -9.32 -4.20 -10.76
CA PHE A 127 -10.68 -4.10 -10.24
C PHE A 127 -10.95 -5.09 -9.11
N SER A 128 -9.96 -5.88 -8.72
CA SER A 128 -10.06 -6.82 -7.61
C SER A 128 -10.07 -6.10 -6.26
N ASP A 129 -10.74 -6.70 -5.27
CA ASP A 129 -10.71 -6.24 -3.88
C ASP A 129 -9.27 -6.18 -3.31
N ASP A 130 -8.39 -7.09 -3.74
CA ASP A 130 -6.98 -7.10 -3.31
C ASP A 130 -6.23 -5.86 -3.81
N PHE A 131 -6.46 -5.46 -5.07
CA PHE A 131 -5.86 -4.25 -5.61
C PHE A 131 -6.46 -2.99 -4.97
N ASP A 132 -7.79 -2.94 -4.82
CA ASP A 132 -8.47 -1.81 -4.16
C ASP A 132 -7.96 -1.61 -2.73
N GLN A 133 -7.96 -2.66 -1.90
CA GLN A 133 -7.54 -2.56 -0.51
C GLN A 133 -6.02 -2.42 -0.36
N GLY A 134 -5.25 -3.14 -1.18
CA GLY A 134 -3.80 -3.23 -1.05
C GLY A 134 -3.00 -2.14 -1.77
N TYR A 135 -3.62 -1.42 -2.71
CA TYR A 135 -2.92 -0.43 -3.53
C TYR A 135 -3.68 0.90 -3.66
N MET A 136 -5.00 0.87 -3.91
CA MET A 136 -5.79 2.11 -4.02
C MET A 136 -6.05 2.75 -2.65
N LYS A 137 -6.24 1.93 -1.61
CA LYS A 137 -6.59 2.36 -0.24
C LYS A 137 -5.48 2.12 0.78
N SER A 138 -4.29 1.72 0.33
CA SER A 138 -3.12 1.49 1.19
C SER A 138 -1.85 2.08 0.60
N ALA A 139 -0.94 2.50 1.47
CA ALA A 139 0.38 2.99 1.07
C ALA A 139 1.21 1.87 0.41
N SER A 140 1.62 2.12 -0.83
CA SER A 140 2.54 1.28 -1.62
C SER A 140 3.69 2.11 -2.21
N THR A 141 3.97 3.29 -1.63
CA THR A 141 4.96 4.27 -2.11
C THR A 141 6.40 3.75 -2.15
N SER A 142 6.71 2.73 -1.33
CA SER A 142 8.04 2.11 -1.27
C SER A 142 8.20 0.87 -2.17
N GLY A 143 7.12 0.41 -2.80
CA GLY A 143 7.12 -0.80 -3.63
C GLY A 143 5.83 -1.60 -3.56
N TYR A 144 5.70 -2.56 -4.48
CA TYR A 144 4.51 -3.39 -4.63
C TYR A 144 4.87 -4.78 -5.20
N ARG A 145 4.06 -5.81 -4.87
CA ARG A 145 4.23 -7.22 -5.29
C ARG A 145 5.66 -7.78 -5.14
N GLY A 146 6.36 -7.36 -4.09
CA GLY A 146 7.68 -7.87 -3.77
C GLY A 146 8.83 -7.23 -4.54
N VAL A 147 8.58 -6.15 -5.28
CA VAL A 147 9.62 -5.21 -5.74
C VAL A 147 9.57 -3.98 -4.85
N TYR A 148 10.72 -3.55 -4.34
CA TYR A 148 10.82 -2.39 -3.45
C TYR A 148 11.96 -1.48 -3.90
N ASN A 149 11.84 -0.20 -3.55
CA ASN A 149 12.87 0.79 -3.84
C ASN A 149 14.24 0.34 -3.29
N GLY A 150 15.29 0.54 -4.08
CA GLY A 150 16.66 0.11 -3.80
C GLY A 150 17.00 -1.33 -4.18
N MET A 151 16.05 -2.13 -4.71
CA MET A 151 16.42 -3.39 -5.38
C MET A 151 17.20 -3.10 -6.66
N THR A 152 18.11 -3.98 -7.05
CA THR A 152 18.77 -3.87 -8.36
C THR A 152 17.88 -4.41 -9.48
N ARG A 153 18.10 -3.97 -10.72
CA ARG A 153 17.45 -4.59 -11.90
C ARG A 153 17.66 -6.11 -11.95
N GLU A 154 18.86 -6.57 -11.63
CA GLU A 154 19.18 -8.01 -11.56
C GLU A 154 18.32 -8.75 -10.54
N GLU A 155 18.10 -8.18 -9.35
CA GLU A 155 17.21 -8.78 -8.34
C GLU A 155 15.74 -8.86 -8.78
N VAL A 156 15.29 -7.93 -9.63
CA VAL A 156 13.94 -7.97 -10.22
C VAL A 156 13.87 -9.01 -11.33
N GLU A 157 14.89 -9.06 -12.19
CA GLU A 157 14.96 -10.03 -13.28
C GLU A 157 15.13 -11.48 -12.80
N ASP A 158 15.83 -11.69 -11.67
CA ASP A 158 15.92 -12.99 -11.00
C ASP A 158 14.54 -13.50 -10.54
N LYS A 159 13.61 -12.58 -10.24
CA LYS A 159 12.24 -12.93 -9.82
C LYS A 159 11.30 -13.14 -10.99
N PHE A 160 11.39 -12.30 -12.01
CA PHE A 160 10.33 -12.16 -13.02
C PHE A 160 10.83 -12.32 -14.46
N GLY A 161 12.08 -12.73 -14.66
CA GLY A 161 12.72 -12.75 -15.97
C GLY A 161 12.98 -11.34 -16.49
N THR A 162 13.38 -11.25 -17.76
CA THR A 162 13.65 -9.97 -18.42
C THR A 162 12.36 -9.17 -18.63
N SER A 163 12.50 -7.84 -18.73
CA SER A 163 11.39 -6.94 -19.02
C SER A 163 10.65 -7.34 -20.31
N ASN A 164 9.32 -7.30 -20.30
CA ASN A 164 8.47 -7.59 -21.45
C ASN A 164 7.83 -6.34 -22.09
N GLY A 165 8.29 -5.15 -21.73
CA GLY A 165 7.81 -3.91 -22.33
C GLY A 165 8.23 -2.67 -21.57
N SER A 166 7.69 -1.53 -21.97
CA SER A 166 7.87 -0.27 -21.26
C SER A 166 6.61 0.58 -21.29
N VAL A 167 6.50 1.48 -20.32
CA VAL A 167 5.44 2.48 -20.24
C VAL A 167 5.99 3.75 -19.60
N GLU A 168 5.44 4.89 -19.95
CA GLU A 168 5.86 6.19 -19.42
C GLU A 168 4.74 6.80 -18.56
N SER A 169 5.12 7.34 -17.40
CA SER A 169 4.32 8.31 -16.65
C SER A 169 4.83 9.73 -16.91
N LEU A 170 4.21 10.73 -16.27
CA LEU A 170 4.71 12.11 -16.31
C LEU A 170 6.11 12.27 -15.70
N LYS A 171 6.50 11.36 -14.79
CA LYS A 171 7.75 11.48 -14.02
C LYS A 171 8.80 10.45 -14.42
N TRP A 172 8.38 9.23 -14.76
CA TRP A 172 9.28 8.10 -14.91
C TRP A 172 9.02 7.32 -16.19
N SER A 173 10.09 6.73 -16.74
CA SER A 173 10.00 5.64 -17.69
C SER A 173 10.10 4.33 -16.93
N TYR A 174 9.15 3.43 -17.14
CA TYR A 174 9.05 2.13 -16.49
C TYR A 174 9.37 1.01 -17.45
N GLU A 175 10.07 0.00 -16.96
CA GLU A 175 10.15 -1.33 -17.56
C GLU A 175 8.99 -2.20 -17.03
N LYS A 176 8.35 -2.98 -17.91
CA LYS A 176 7.25 -3.87 -17.53
C LYS A 176 7.76 -5.26 -17.20
N TYR A 177 7.22 -5.83 -16.14
CA TYR A 177 7.35 -7.24 -15.77
C TYR A 177 5.94 -7.79 -15.55
N GLY A 178 5.30 -8.25 -16.61
CA GLY A 178 3.85 -8.53 -16.58
C GLY A 178 3.06 -7.22 -16.47
N ASP A 179 2.18 -7.13 -15.48
CA ASP A 179 1.42 -5.91 -15.15
C ASP A 179 2.14 -5.03 -14.11
N LEU A 180 3.32 -5.43 -13.63
CA LEU A 180 4.15 -4.61 -12.75
C LEU A 180 5.00 -3.64 -13.59
N ALA A 181 5.05 -2.37 -13.21
CA ALA A 181 5.89 -1.35 -13.82
C ALA A 181 7.01 -0.97 -12.86
N VAL A 182 8.27 -1.05 -13.29
CA VAL A 182 9.44 -0.76 -12.43
C VAL A 182 10.32 0.30 -13.09
N ALA A 183 10.51 1.42 -12.40
CA ALA A 183 11.41 2.49 -12.83
C ALA A 183 12.74 2.36 -12.11
N TYR A 184 13.82 2.54 -12.87
CA TYR A 184 15.18 2.43 -12.38
C TYR A 184 15.93 3.76 -12.50
N ASP A 185 16.79 4.04 -11.53
CA ASP A 185 17.83 5.07 -11.58
C ASP A 185 19.15 4.42 -11.15
N ASP A 186 20.22 4.60 -11.92
CA ASP A 186 21.51 3.94 -11.69
C ASP A 186 21.42 2.42 -11.37
N ASN A 187 20.52 1.72 -12.07
CA ASN A 187 20.24 0.29 -11.91
C ASN A 187 19.54 -0.11 -10.59
N GLU A 188 19.09 0.86 -9.79
CA GLU A 188 18.30 0.66 -8.58
C GLU A 188 16.84 1.06 -8.80
N VAL A 189 15.91 0.31 -8.23
CA VAL A 189 14.47 0.62 -8.28
C VAL A 189 14.22 1.92 -7.53
N VAL A 190 13.59 2.89 -8.20
CA VAL A 190 13.17 4.18 -7.59
C VAL A 190 11.66 4.36 -7.51
N SER A 191 10.92 3.61 -8.31
CA SER A 191 9.46 3.59 -8.26
C SER A 191 8.91 2.28 -8.78
N VAL A 192 7.80 1.84 -8.18
CA VAL A 192 7.03 0.68 -8.62
C VAL A 192 5.60 1.13 -8.84
N GLY A 193 5.06 0.81 -10.01
CA GLY A 193 3.69 1.09 -10.42
C GLY A 193 2.99 -0.17 -10.93
N VAL A 194 1.76 -0.01 -11.38
CA VAL A 194 1.00 -1.07 -12.06
C VAL A 194 0.61 -0.59 -13.45
N ALA A 195 1.00 -1.34 -14.47
CA ALA A 195 0.72 -1.06 -15.88
C ALA A 195 -0.26 -2.10 -16.42
N PRO A 196 -1.58 -1.93 -16.19
CA PRO A 196 -2.58 -2.88 -16.63
C PRO A 196 -2.63 -2.96 -18.16
N ASN A 197 -3.12 -4.09 -18.68
CA ASN A 197 -3.32 -4.24 -20.12
C ASN A 197 -4.74 -3.83 -20.50
N HIS A 198 -4.87 -2.81 -21.35
CA HIS A 198 -6.10 -2.43 -22.04
C HIS A 198 -7.29 -2.12 -21.13
N ILE A 199 -7.10 -1.18 -20.20
CA ILE A 199 -8.19 -0.65 -19.37
C ILE A 199 -8.51 0.76 -19.82
N SER A 200 -9.75 1.00 -20.22
CA SER A 200 -10.17 2.35 -20.59
C SER A 200 -10.33 3.24 -19.37
N GLU A 201 -10.17 4.55 -19.57
CA GLU A 201 -10.46 5.57 -18.56
C GLU A 201 -11.88 5.41 -18.00
N ASP A 202 -12.88 5.21 -18.87
CA ASP A 202 -14.28 5.03 -18.48
C ASP A 202 -14.50 3.80 -17.57
N GLN A 203 -13.83 2.67 -17.87
CA GLN A 203 -13.89 1.48 -17.02
C GLN A 203 -13.28 1.75 -15.64
N PHE A 204 -12.16 2.47 -15.62
CA PHE A 204 -11.49 2.83 -14.38
C PHE A 204 -12.35 3.77 -13.52
N LEU A 205 -12.93 4.81 -14.12
CA LEU A 205 -13.84 5.74 -13.45
C LEU A 205 -15.13 5.05 -12.98
N SER A 206 -15.64 4.06 -13.73
CA SER A 206 -16.79 3.27 -13.29
C SER A 206 -16.53 2.49 -12.00
N MET A 207 -15.29 2.04 -11.76
CA MET A 207 -14.93 1.34 -10.53
C MET A 207 -14.57 2.30 -9.40
N TYR A 208 -13.76 3.32 -9.69
CA TYR A 208 -13.12 4.17 -8.68
C TYR A 208 -13.78 5.54 -8.49
N ASN A 209 -14.83 5.85 -9.26
CA ASN A 209 -15.50 7.16 -9.31
C ASN A 209 -14.58 8.27 -9.82
N GLU A 210 -15.13 9.49 -9.85
CA GLU A 210 -14.39 10.69 -10.20
C GLU A 210 -13.18 10.89 -9.27
N PRO A 211 -12.01 11.26 -9.82
CA PRO A 211 -10.84 11.58 -9.02
C PRO A 211 -11.04 12.91 -8.27
N ASP A 212 -10.22 13.12 -7.24
CA ASP A 212 -10.23 14.36 -6.46
C ASP A 212 -9.70 15.56 -7.27
N ASP A 213 -8.76 15.31 -8.18
CA ASP A 213 -8.28 16.27 -9.18
C ASP A 213 -7.90 15.53 -10.48
N ARG A 214 -7.80 16.25 -11.60
CA ARG A 214 -7.34 15.68 -12.87
C ARG A 214 -6.74 16.73 -13.79
N ASN A 215 -5.78 16.27 -14.59
CA ASN A 215 -5.31 16.99 -15.77
C ASN A 215 -5.58 16.15 -17.04
N SER A 216 -5.14 16.62 -18.20
CA SER A 216 -5.40 15.96 -19.49
C SER A 216 -4.80 14.54 -19.61
N SER A 217 -3.89 14.16 -18.72
CA SER A 217 -3.12 12.91 -18.81
C SER A 217 -3.07 12.12 -17.50
N GLN A 218 -3.77 12.57 -16.45
CA GLN A 218 -3.67 11.96 -15.13
C GLN A 218 -4.93 12.22 -14.31
N LEU A 219 -5.43 11.15 -13.67
CA LEU A 219 -6.46 11.16 -12.64
C LEU A 219 -5.77 11.07 -11.27
N ILE A 220 -6.17 11.91 -10.33
CA ILE A 220 -5.51 12.06 -9.03
C ILE A 220 -6.50 11.68 -7.92
N TYR A 221 -6.24 10.57 -7.25
CA TYR A 221 -7.02 10.07 -6.12
C TYR A 221 -6.29 10.37 -4.82
N ASP A 222 -6.83 11.30 -4.06
CA ASP A 222 -6.19 11.92 -2.91
C ASP A 222 -7.17 12.47 -1.85
N SER A 223 -8.32 11.79 -1.73
CA SER A 223 -9.43 12.19 -0.86
C SER A 223 -9.08 12.22 0.64
N ASN A 224 -8.13 11.40 1.09
CA ASN A 224 -7.74 11.31 2.49
C ASN A 224 -6.41 12.02 2.77
N LYS A 225 -6.47 13.30 3.09
CA LYS A 225 -5.29 14.15 3.39
C LYS A 225 -4.52 13.76 4.66
N ASP A 226 -5.07 12.86 5.50
CA ASP A 226 -4.42 12.39 6.72
C ASP A 226 -3.59 11.11 6.50
N ASN A 227 -3.68 10.47 5.33
CA ASN A 227 -2.80 9.35 4.98
C ASN A 227 -1.44 9.88 4.45
N ASP A 228 -0.53 8.97 4.11
CA ASP A 228 0.81 9.28 3.63
C ASP A 228 0.99 9.04 2.12
N PHE A 229 -0.10 8.87 1.37
CA PHE A 229 -0.03 8.49 -0.04
C PHE A 229 -1.20 8.99 -0.89
N SER A 230 -0.89 9.27 -2.15
CA SER A 230 -1.86 9.57 -3.20
C SER A 230 -1.72 8.56 -4.33
N VAL A 231 -2.78 8.35 -5.11
CA VAL A 231 -2.77 7.44 -6.26
C VAL A 231 -2.98 8.22 -7.56
N LEU A 232 -2.06 8.03 -8.50
CA LEU A 232 -2.07 8.69 -9.80
C LEU A 232 -2.33 7.66 -10.88
N ALA A 233 -3.45 7.74 -11.57
CA ALA A 233 -3.71 6.93 -12.76
C ALA A 233 -3.39 7.76 -14.01
N ASN A 234 -2.31 7.40 -14.71
CA ASN A 234 -1.90 8.07 -15.94
C ASN A 234 -2.75 7.55 -17.10
N VAL A 235 -3.22 8.47 -17.95
CA VAL A 235 -4.12 8.20 -19.06
C VAL A 235 -3.49 8.66 -20.37
N LYS A 236 -3.53 7.81 -21.38
CA LYS A 236 -3.07 8.12 -22.74
C LYS A 236 -4.02 7.50 -23.74
N ASN A 237 -4.48 8.30 -24.70
CA ASN A 237 -5.42 7.86 -25.74
C ASN A 237 -6.71 7.21 -25.21
N GLY A 238 -7.17 7.62 -24.02
CA GLY A 238 -8.36 7.06 -23.38
C GLY A 238 -8.12 5.77 -22.59
N ASP A 239 -6.89 5.29 -22.50
CA ASP A 239 -6.51 4.11 -21.72
C ASP A 239 -5.68 4.50 -20.49
N VAL A 240 -5.91 3.81 -19.36
CA VAL A 240 -5.06 3.86 -18.18
C VAL A 240 -3.77 3.08 -18.46
N THR A 241 -2.64 3.78 -18.44
CA THR A 241 -1.33 3.20 -18.82
C THR A 241 -0.50 2.76 -17.63
N VAL A 242 -0.46 3.57 -16.57
CA VAL A 242 0.28 3.24 -15.35
C VAL A 242 -0.37 3.92 -14.14
N ILE A 243 -0.55 3.14 -13.08
CA ILE A 243 -1.11 3.57 -11.80
C ILE A 243 0.02 3.60 -10.77
N GLU A 244 0.30 4.78 -10.23
CA GLU A 244 1.39 5.05 -9.30
C GLU A 244 0.84 5.33 -7.91
N ASN A 245 1.44 4.71 -6.88
CA ASN A 245 1.21 5.09 -5.49
C ASN A 245 2.39 5.98 -5.06
N VAL A 246 2.13 7.25 -4.80
CA VAL A 246 3.16 8.28 -4.53
C VAL A 246 3.00 8.84 -3.13
N ASN A 247 4.03 9.50 -2.60
CA ASN A 247 3.89 10.24 -1.35
C ASN A 247 2.76 11.27 -1.46
N GLN A 248 2.05 11.46 -0.34
CA GLN A 248 0.96 12.44 -0.21
C GLN A 248 1.28 13.78 -0.87
N ILE A 249 0.35 14.29 -1.69
CA ILE A 249 0.42 15.62 -2.34
C ILE A 249 -0.55 16.65 -1.74
#